data_AF-A0A2G2PSV3-F1
#
_entry.id   AF-A0A2G2PSV3-F1
#
_cell.length_a   1.000
_cell.length_b   1.000
_cell.length_c   1.000
_cell.angle_alpha   90.00
_cell.angle_beta   90.00
_cell.angle_gamma   90.00
#
_symmetry.space_group_name_H-M   'P 1'
#
loop_
_entity.id
_entity.type
_entity.pdbx_description
1 polymer ?
#
loop_
_entity_poly.entity_id
_entity_poly.type
_entity_poly.pdbx_seq_one_letter_code
_entity_poly.pdbx_strand_id
1 'polypeptide(L)'
;MKSPILVIFLLITTSIFSQQNEMKYFSLEADYFYGTIIEHNKDISHLITGHPTGIMLAYNRKTYGFNEWEGRYNYPDWGFTFAYQDMKNQFLGENYSVYGHFNFYFLKRSLTFGMGQGLAYNTNPYDPETNFQNNAYGSQILSSTFLRFNYVKENIYKGLGVHAGFGVIHYSNANFKAPNTSTNTIYFNVGMSYRFDKQDFPVYIPVGRWKSSNYAERFKYNVVLRGGINEADVNGLGQYPSFTFSTYVDKRINYKSTLQAGVDVFFSSFLKELIKYRSIAFPEDGLTGNEDYKRVGFFIGHEFRFNKVAFVSQLGYYLYWPYEFENRIYNRLGIKRYFLNDRFFGAVTLHAHWAKAESIEIGIGVRL
;
A
#
# COMPACT_ATOMS: atom_id res chain seq x y z
N MET A 1 -37.86 -34.75 31.33
CA MET A 1 -36.91 -35.50 30.47
C MET A 1 -35.99 -34.48 29.80
N LYS A 2 -34.79 -34.27 30.36
CA LYS A 2 -33.83 -33.26 29.90
C LYS A 2 -32.97 -33.89 28.80
N SER A 3 -32.98 -33.27 27.62
CA SER A 3 -32.37 -33.81 26.41
C SER A 3 -30.84 -33.95 26.54
N PRO A 4 -30.26 -35.16 26.32
CA PRO A 4 -28.81 -35.39 26.37
C PRO A 4 -28.07 -34.79 25.16
N ILE A 5 -28.77 -34.14 24.23
CA ILE A 5 -28.21 -33.62 22.97
C ILE A 5 -27.35 -32.37 23.19
N LEU A 6 -27.62 -31.56 24.22
CA LEU A 6 -26.84 -30.35 24.49
C LEU A 6 -25.42 -30.65 25.00
N VAL A 7 -25.23 -31.78 25.69
CA VAL A 7 -23.93 -32.21 26.22
C VAL A 7 -23.05 -32.76 25.10
N ILE A 8 -23.64 -33.42 24.10
CA ILE A 8 -22.92 -33.90 22.91
C ILE A 8 -22.47 -32.73 22.02
N PHE A 9 -23.26 -31.65 21.94
CA PHE A 9 -22.87 -30.46 21.17
C PHE A 9 -21.74 -29.66 21.83
N LEU A 10 -21.65 -29.66 23.17
CA LEU A 10 -20.50 -29.07 23.87
C LEU A 10 -19.22 -29.94 23.76
N LEU A 11 -19.35 -31.27 23.76
CA LEU A 11 -18.20 -32.19 23.68
C LEU A 11 -17.53 -32.26 22.30
N ILE A 12 -18.20 -31.81 21.23
CA ILE A 12 -17.60 -31.75 19.88
C ILE A 12 -16.76 -30.47 19.68
N THR A 13 -16.92 -29.46 20.54
CA THR A 13 -16.11 -28.23 20.46
C THR A 13 -14.70 -28.37 21.04
N THR A 14 -14.43 -29.41 21.81
CA THR A 14 -13.07 -29.77 22.26
C THR A 14 -12.40 -30.68 21.24
N SER A 15 -12.35 -30.25 19.98
CA SER A 15 -11.36 -30.79 19.06
C SER A 15 -10.01 -30.32 19.56
N ILE A 16 -9.28 -31.23 20.22
CA ILE A 16 -7.88 -31.11 20.59
C ILE A 16 -7.10 -30.94 19.29
N PHE A 17 -7.00 -29.72 18.80
CA PHE A 17 -5.91 -29.36 17.92
C PHE A 17 -4.67 -29.34 18.81
N SER A 18 -3.84 -30.37 18.68
CA SER A 18 -2.42 -30.23 18.98
C SER A 18 -1.85 -29.21 17.99
N GLN A 19 -2.10 -27.93 18.28
CA GLN A 19 -1.40 -26.84 17.61
C GLN A 19 -0.05 -26.77 18.27
N GLN A 20 0.98 -27.09 17.50
CA GLN A 20 2.33 -26.69 17.84
C GLN A 20 2.29 -25.17 18.00
N ASN A 21 2.38 -24.68 19.24
CA ASN A 21 2.22 -23.25 19.50
C ASN A 21 3.37 -22.51 18.82
N GLU A 22 3.02 -21.58 17.93
CA GLU A 22 4.00 -20.70 17.30
C GLU A 22 4.65 -19.82 18.36
N MET A 23 5.96 -19.94 18.51
CA MET A 23 6.73 -19.03 19.37
C MET A 23 6.89 -17.71 18.64
N LYS A 24 6.66 -16.59 19.33
CA LYS A 24 6.71 -15.26 18.71
C LYS A 24 7.95 -14.52 19.19
N TYR A 25 8.78 -14.12 18.24
CA TYR A 25 10.02 -13.37 18.50
C TYR A 25 9.88 -11.96 17.96
N PHE A 26 10.42 -10.99 18.70
CA PHE A 26 10.26 -9.58 18.39
C PHE A 26 11.59 -8.84 18.41
N SER A 27 11.63 -7.70 17.72
CA SER A 27 12.69 -6.71 17.87
C SER A 27 12.16 -5.29 17.78
N LEU A 28 12.89 -4.38 18.42
CA LEU A 28 12.72 -2.95 18.25
C LEU A 28 13.85 -2.39 17.39
N GLU A 29 13.55 -1.37 16.58
CA GLU A 29 14.52 -0.61 15.82
C GLU A 29 14.29 0.88 16.04
N ALA A 30 15.38 1.64 16.13
CA ALA A 30 15.35 3.09 16.13
C ALA A 30 16.36 3.60 15.10
N ASP A 31 15.90 4.43 14.19
CA ASP A 31 16.68 5.05 13.13
C ASP A 31 16.60 6.57 13.25
N TYR A 32 17.73 7.23 13.03
CA TYR A 32 17.77 8.63 12.63
C TYR A 32 18.04 8.72 11.13
N PHE A 33 17.37 9.62 10.43
CA PHE A 33 17.60 9.85 9.01
C PHE A 33 17.74 11.32 8.64
N TYR A 34 18.50 11.55 7.57
CA TYR A 34 18.74 12.85 6.94
C TYR A 34 18.64 12.69 5.42
N GLY A 35 17.93 13.60 4.75
CA GLY A 35 17.62 13.44 3.33
C GLY A 35 17.40 14.74 2.56
N THR A 36 16.94 14.57 1.33
CA THR A 36 16.62 15.66 0.39
C THR A 36 15.33 15.34 -0.34
N ILE A 37 14.49 16.35 -0.54
CA ILE A 37 13.28 16.21 -1.38
C ILE A 37 13.72 16.19 -2.85
N ILE A 38 13.27 15.19 -3.60
CA ILE A 38 13.53 15.08 -5.04
C ILE A 38 12.52 15.94 -5.79
N GLU A 39 13.02 16.85 -6.62
CA GLU A 39 12.23 17.60 -7.60
C GLU A 39 11.74 16.65 -8.70
N HIS A 40 10.55 16.11 -8.51
CA HIS A 40 9.86 15.25 -9.48
C HIS A 40 8.80 16.02 -10.28
N ASN A 41 8.45 17.23 -9.83
CA ASN A 41 7.63 18.22 -10.52
C ASN A 41 8.23 19.61 -10.26
N LYS A 42 8.32 20.46 -11.28
CA LYS A 42 8.81 21.84 -11.16
C LYS A 42 7.97 22.68 -10.21
N ASP A 43 6.67 22.35 -10.10
CA ASP A 43 5.73 23.04 -9.24
C ASP A 43 6.12 22.96 -7.76
N ILE A 44 6.90 21.97 -7.33
CA ILE A 44 7.34 21.85 -5.92
C ILE A 44 8.71 22.48 -5.65
N SER A 45 9.40 22.99 -6.66
CA SER A 45 10.79 23.47 -6.54
C SER A 45 10.96 24.54 -5.46
N HIS A 46 9.99 25.45 -5.30
CA HIS A 46 10.01 26.50 -4.27
C HIS A 46 9.85 25.97 -2.84
N LEU A 47 9.38 24.73 -2.67
CA LEU A 47 9.23 24.08 -1.37
C LEU A 47 10.49 23.30 -0.95
N ILE A 48 11.45 23.09 -1.86
CA ILE A 48 12.69 22.37 -1.60
C ILE A 48 13.74 23.36 -1.08
N THR A 49 13.62 23.73 0.19
CA THR A 49 14.47 24.76 0.82
C THR A 49 15.53 24.22 1.77
N GLY A 50 15.53 22.92 2.05
CA GLY A 50 16.42 22.31 3.03
C GLY A 50 16.43 20.79 2.96
N HIS A 51 16.97 20.18 4.01
CA HIS A 51 17.20 18.75 4.09
C HIS A 51 16.32 18.13 5.18
N PRO A 52 15.26 17.40 4.83
CA PRO A 52 14.40 16.78 5.83
C PRO A 52 15.16 15.84 6.75
N THR A 53 14.77 15.84 8.01
CA THR A 53 15.35 14.98 9.05
C THR A 53 14.25 14.32 9.85
N GLY A 54 14.53 13.16 10.43
CA GLY A 54 13.52 12.49 11.21
C GLY A 54 14.01 11.26 11.95
N ILE A 55 13.06 10.64 12.65
CA ILE A 55 13.27 9.38 13.37
C ILE A 55 12.27 8.34 12.89
N MET A 56 12.69 7.08 12.83
CA MET A 56 11.80 5.94 12.63
C MET A 56 11.94 4.97 13.79
N LEU A 57 10.81 4.53 14.34
CA LEU A 57 10.73 3.54 15.41
C LEU A 57 9.95 2.35 14.87
N ALA A 58 10.57 1.18 14.81
CA ALA A 58 9.93 -0.02 14.29
C ALA A 58 9.79 -1.10 15.35
N TYR A 59 8.62 -1.74 15.38
CA TYR A 59 8.37 -2.98 16.09
C TYR A 59 8.23 -4.09 15.06
N ASN A 60 9.10 -5.08 15.14
CA ASN A 60 9.17 -6.19 14.18
C ASN A 60 8.79 -7.50 14.86
N ARG A 61 7.98 -8.30 14.16
CA ARG A 61 7.87 -9.74 14.39
C ARG A 61 8.87 -10.46 13.51
N LYS A 62 9.77 -11.20 14.15
CA LYS A 62 10.78 -12.05 13.48
C LYS A 62 10.14 -13.37 13.08
N THR A 63 10.32 -13.77 11.82
CA THR A 63 9.81 -15.05 11.30
C THR A 63 10.93 -16.09 11.24
N TYR A 64 10.56 -17.38 11.31
CA TYR A 64 11.54 -18.48 11.32
C TYR A 64 11.12 -19.69 10.50
N GLY A 65 10.00 -19.61 9.77
CA GLY A 65 9.50 -20.69 8.92
C GLY A 65 8.39 -21.49 9.59
N PHE A 66 7.73 -20.95 10.61
CA PHE A 66 6.58 -21.64 11.19
C PHE A 66 5.48 -21.78 10.14
N ASN A 67 5.20 -20.69 9.42
CA ASN A 67 4.34 -20.71 8.25
C ASN A 67 5.14 -20.91 6.96
N GLU A 68 4.57 -21.64 6.01
CA GLU A 68 5.21 -21.92 4.72
C GLU A 68 5.65 -20.66 3.95
N TRP A 69 4.84 -19.60 4.01
CA TRP A 69 5.16 -18.35 3.31
C TRP A 69 6.47 -17.77 3.83
N GLU A 70 6.76 -17.91 5.14
CA GLU A 70 7.96 -17.33 5.75
C GLU A 70 9.20 -17.88 5.06
N GLY A 71 9.36 -19.20 4.98
CA GLY A 71 10.53 -19.78 4.32
C GLY A 71 10.57 -19.53 2.81
N ARG A 72 9.42 -19.54 2.11
CA ARG A 72 9.37 -19.27 0.65
C ARG A 72 9.76 -17.84 0.28
N TYR A 73 9.72 -16.92 1.24
CA TYR A 73 10.13 -15.53 1.10
C TYR A 73 11.39 -15.18 1.89
N ASN A 74 12.18 -16.19 2.28
CA ASN A 74 13.43 -16.03 3.02
C ASN A 74 13.25 -15.34 4.39
N TYR A 75 12.22 -15.76 5.12
CA TYR A 75 11.86 -15.36 6.48
C TYR A 75 11.87 -13.84 6.66
N PRO A 76 10.99 -13.13 5.95
CA PRO A 76 10.92 -11.69 6.08
C PRO A 76 10.27 -11.33 7.42
N ASP A 77 10.72 -10.24 8.01
CA ASP A 77 10.05 -9.70 9.18
C ASP A 77 8.86 -8.87 8.74
N TRP A 78 7.90 -8.70 9.64
CA TRP A 78 6.81 -7.76 9.44
C TRP A 78 6.44 -7.09 10.74
N GLY A 79 5.84 -5.91 10.65
CA GLY A 79 5.45 -5.20 11.85
C GLY A 79 4.93 -3.82 11.56
N PHE A 80 5.17 -2.92 12.51
CA PHE A 80 4.69 -1.55 12.45
C PHE A 80 5.85 -0.57 12.65
N THR A 81 5.81 0.51 11.90
CA THR A 81 6.78 1.60 12.01
C THR A 81 6.04 2.89 12.29
N PHE A 82 6.54 3.66 13.26
CA PHE A 82 6.23 5.07 13.40
C PHE A 82 7.37 5.90 12.81
N ALA A 83 7.06 6.97 12.11
CA ALA A 83 8.06 7.93 11.64
C ALA A 83 7.63 9.36 11.95
N TYR A 84 8.58 10.17 12.41
CA TYR A 84 8.47 11.62 12.44
C TYR A 84 9.43 12.19 11.42
N GLN A 85 8.97 13.14 10.61
CA GLN A 85 9.78 13.82 9.61
C GLN A 85 9.52 15.33 9.64
N ASP A 86 10.56 16.11 9.93
CA ASP A 86 10.57 17.56 9.75
C ASP A 86 11.01 17.88 8.31
N MET A 87 10.16 18.57 7.56
CA MET A 87 10.42 18.87 6.15
C MET A 87 11.39 20.05 5.94
N LYS A 88 11.78 20.75 7.02
CA LYS A 88 12.63 21.95 6.97
C LYS A 88 12.10 23.05 6.04
N ASN A 89 10.79 23.13 5.92
CA ASN A 89 10.07 24.14 5.17
C ASN A 89 8.77 24.47 5.90
N GLN A 90 8.54 25.74 6.21
CA GLN A 90 7.37 26.18 6.98
C GLN A 90 6.04 25.84 6.30
N PHE A 91 5.98 25.81 4.97
CA PHE A 91 4.76 25.51 4.22
C PHE A 91 4.47 24.00 4.18
N LEU A 92 5.51 23.16 4.13
CA LEU A 92 5.36 21.70 4.18
C LEU A 92 5.14 21.17 5.60
N GLY A 93 5.65 21.88 6.60
CA GLY A 93 5.52 21.52 8.02
C GLY A 93 6.22 20.22 8.38
N GLU A 94 5.55 19.41 9.20
CA GLU A 94 6.04 18.15 9.75
C GLU A 94 5.06 17.02 9.42
N ASN A 95 5.58 15.81 9.32
CA ASN A 95 4.79 14.60 9.07
C ASN A 95 4.98 13.57 10.19
N TYR A 96 3.87 13.05 10.70
CA TYR A 96 3.82 11.97 11.68
C TYR A 96 3.14 10.76 11.04
N SER A 97 3.87 9.68 10.83
CA SER A 97 3.43 8.57 9.99
C SER A 97 3.41 7.26 10.75
N VAL A 98 2.44 6.41 10.42
CA VAL A 98 2.34 5.03 10.92
C VAL A 98 2.19 4.08 9.75
N TYR A 99 3.00 3.02 9.73
CA TYR A 99 3.08 2.06 8.64
C TYR A 99 2.87 0.65 9.14
N GLY A 100 2.23 -0.19 8.32
CA GLY A 100 2.50 -1.62 8.31
C GLY A 100 3.64 -1.91 7.33
N HIS A 101 4.62 -2.72 7.71
CA HIS A 101 5.80 -2.96 6.88
C HIS A 101 6.24 -4.43 6.83
N PHE A 102 7.04 -4.72 5.80
CA PHE A 102 7.82 -5.95 5.66
C PHE A 102 9.31 -5.61 5.49
N ASN A 103 10.20 -6.45 6.03
CA ASN A 103 11.63 -6.42 5.77
C ASN A 103 12.08 -7.75 5.15
N PHE A 104 12.47 -7.72 3.87
CA PHE A 104 12.96 -8.88 3.13
C PHE A 104 14.47 -8.96 3.18
N TYR A 105 15.01 -10.15 3.47
CA TYR A 105 16.44 -10.34 3.69
C TYR A 105 17.16 -10.90 2.45
N PHE A 106 18.37 -10.42 2.21
CA PHE A 106 19.29 -10.83 1.14
C PHE A 106 20.71 -11.03 1.69
N LEU A 107 21.61 -11.58 0.86
CA LEU A 107 23.02 -11.81 1.17
C LEU A 107 23.26 -12.41 2.56
N LYS A 108 22.77 -13.64 2.79
CA LYS A 108 22.84 -14.33 4.09
C LYS A 108 22.29 -13.47 5.24
N ARG A 109 21.21 -12.74 4.97
CA ARG A 109 20.51 -11.85 5.90
C ARG A 109 21.34 -10.66 6.41
N SER A 110 22.32 -10.21 5.64
CA SER A 110 23.11 -9.00 5.94
C SER A 110 22.59 -7.75 5.23
N LEU A 111 21.69 -7.90 4.25
CA LEU A 111 20.98 -6.80 3.62
C LEU A 111 19.47 -6.98 3.79
N THR A 112 18.77 -5.87 3.97
CA THR A 112 17.30 -5.84 4.02
C THR A 112 16.72 -4.84 3.04
N PHE A 113 15.68 -5.25 2.33
CA PHE A 113 14.74 -4.37 1.65
C PHE A 113 13.46 -4.26 2.49
N GLY A 114 13.24 -3.09 3.08
CA GLY A 114 12.04 -2.72 3.80
C GLY A 114 11.05 -2.00 2.88
N MET A 115 9.78 -2.36 2.98
CA MET A 115 8.68 -1.62 2.36
C MET A 115 7.57 -1.44 3.39
N GLY A 116 7.15 -0.19 3.59
CA GLY A 116 6.05 0.18 4.47
C GLY A 116 4.98 0.97 3.73
N GLN A 117 3.72 0.68 4.03
CA GLN A 117 2.58 1.46 3.57
C GLN A 117 1.75 1.89 4.78
N GLY A 118 1.30 3.13 4.79
CA GLY A 118 0.68 3.72 5.94
C GLY A 118 -0.03 5.02 5.68
N LEU A 119 -0.33 5.71 6.77
CA LEU A 119 -0.93 7.03 6.79
C LEU A 119 -0.01 7.99 7.52
N ALA A 120 -0.07 9.26 7.14
CA ALA A 120 0.64 10.34 7.80
C ALA A 120 -0.32 11.48 8.15
N TYR A 121 -0.06 12.11 9.30
CA TYR A 121 -0.63 13.38 9.70
C TYR A 121 0.37 14.48 9.38
N ASN A 122 -0.03 15.42 8.51
CA ASN A 122 0.71 16.61 8.15
C ASN A 122 0.22 17.80 8.99
N THR A 123 1.16 18.57 9.53
CA THR A 123 0.84 19.69 10.43
C THR A 123 0.43 20.97 9.71
N ASN A 124 0.74 21.12 8.41
CA ASN A 124 0.50 22.35 7.68
C ASN A 124 0.13 22.09 6.20
N PRO A 125 -1.07 21.55 5.91
CA PRO A 125 -1.50 21.34 4.53
C PRO A 125 -1.85 22.67 3.86
N TYR A 126 -2.17 22.62 2.56
CA TYR A 126 -2.70 23.73 1.79
C TYR A 126 -3.92 24.35 2.45
N ASP A 127 -3.90 25.67 2.54
CA ASP A 127 -5.04 26.48 2.91
C ASP A 127 -5.01 27.76 2.04
N PRO A 128 -6.10 28.13 1.36
CA PRO A 128 -6.10 29.25 0.42
C PRO A 128 -5.79 30.61 1.07
N GLU A 129 -6.01 30.75 2.39
CA GLU A 129 -5.79 32.01 3.11
C GLU A 129 -4.46 32.02 3.87
N THR A 130 -4.12 30.89 4.51
CA THR A 130 -3.03 30.81 5.48
C THR A 130 -1.80 30.04 5.00
N ASN A 131 -1.94 29.14 4.01
CA ASN A 131 -0.83 28.33 3.49
C ASN A 131 -0.97 28.00 1.99
N PHE A 132 -1.24 29.02 1.17
CA PHE A 132 -1.49 28.85 -0.26
C PHE A 132 -0.24 28.40 -1.04
N GLN A 133 0.95 28.49 -0.44
CA GLN A 133 2.20 28.05 -1.07
C GLN A 133 2.39 26.54 -1.03
N ASN A 134 1.72 25.82 -0.13
CA ASN A 134 1.82 24.36 -0.06
C ASN A 134 0.97 23.72 -1.16
N ASN A 135 1.54 23.52 -2.34
CA ASN A 135 0.89 22.77 -3.41
C ASN A 135 1.17 21.25 -3.35
N ALA A 136 1.87 20.77 -2.32
CA ALA A 136 2.20 19.36 -2.16
C ALA A 136 1.08 18.57 -1.46
N TYR A 137 0.44 19.16 -0.44
CA TYR A 137 -0.47 18.46 0.47
C TYR A 137 -1.81 19.18 0.62
N GLY A 138 -2.86 18.71 -0.04
CA GLY A 138 -4.21 19.28 0.07
C GLY A 138 -4.97 18.91 1.35
N SER A 139 -4.46 17.96 2.14
CA SER A 139 -5.14 17.42 3.34
C SER A 139 -4.17 17.12 4.48
N GLN A 140 -4.66 17.16 5.71
CA GLN A 140 -3.89 16.78 6.91
C GLN A 140 -3.56 15.29 6.92
N ILE A 141 -4.44 14.44 6.41
CA ILE A 141 -4.17 13.00 6.31
C ILE A 141 -3.64 12.71 4.92
N LEU A 142 -2.47 12.09 4.88
CA LEU A 142 -1.75 11.67 3.67
C LEU A 142 -1.60 10.15 3.66
N SER A 143 -1.60 9.56 2.48
CA SER A 143 -0.98 8.26 2.24
C SER A 143 0.53 8.41 2.34
N SER A 144 1.19 7.45 2.97
CA SER A 144 2.64 7.41 3.00
C SER A 144 3.19 6.03 2.72
N THR A 145 4.25 6.00 1.91
CA THR A 145 4.98 4.80 1.56
C THR A 145 6.46 5.04 1.83
N PHE A 146 7.15 4.08 2.44
CA PHE A 146 8.60 4.09 2.46
C PHE A 146 9.18 2.84 1.80
N LEU A 147 10.32 3.02 1.14
CA LEU A 147 11.24 1.97 0.73
C LEU A 147 12.56 2.19 1.47
N ARG A 148 13.17 1.11 1.97
CA ARG A 148 14.39 1.17 2.79
C ARG A 148 15.36 0.07 2.40
N PHE A 149 16.62 0.40 2.20
CA PHE A 149 17.69 -0.53 1.86
C PHE A 149 18.79 -0.40 2.90
N ASN A 150 18.90 -1.37 3.80
CA ASN A 150 19.87 -1.35 4.89
C ASN A 150 20.85 -2.51 4.78
N TYR A 151 22.11 -2.22 5.11
CA TYR A 151 22.98 -3.22 5.72
C TYR A 151 22.55 -3.42 7.17
N VAL A 152 22.43 -4.68 7.60
CA VAL A 152 22.01 -5.03 8.95
C VAL A 152 23.01 -6.01 9.57
N LYS A 153 23.37 -5.72 10.83
CA LYS A 153 24.13 -6.64 11.67
C LYS A 153 23.42 -6.77 13.01
N GLU A 154 22.58 -7.79 13.11
CA GLU A 154 21.80 -8.07 14.31
C GLU A 154 22.64 -8.72 15.42
N ASN A 155 22.25 -8.48 16.67
CA ASN A 155 22.75 -9.20 17.85
C ASN A 155 24.30 -9.25 17.96
N ILE A 156 24.95 -8.10 17.79
CA ILE A 156 26.37 -7.89 18.07
C ILE A 156 26.66 -8.09 19.57
N TYR A 157 25.84 -7.50 20.45
CA TYR A 157 26.03 -7.61 21.91
C TYR A 157 24.70 -7.73 22.63
N LYS A 158 24.47 -8.84 23.35
CA LYS A 158 23.27 -9.01 24.21
C LYS A 158 21.92 -8.68 23.54
N GLY A 159 21.78 -8.84 22.22
CA GLY A 159 20.56 -8.55 21.47
C GLY A 159 20.61 -7.25 20.67
N LEU A 160 21.55 -6.35 21.02
CA LEU A 160 21.81 -5.12 20.30
C LEU A 160 22.45 -5.41 18.94
N GLY A 161 21.95 -4.78 17.90
CA GLY A 161 22.50 -4.76 16.55
C GLY A 161 22.52 -3.33 16.00
N VAL A 162 23.08 -3.18 14.81
CA VAL A 162 23.15 -1.92 14.10
C VAL A 162 22.72 -2.09 12.66
N HIS A 163 22.26 -1.00 12.06
CA HIS A 163 21.92 -0.94 10.67
C HIS A 163 22.16 0.44 10.10
N ALA A 164 22.48 0.49 8.82
CA ALA A 164 22.70 1.73 8.09
C ALA A 164 22.35 1.53 6.62
N GLY A 165 21.90 2.58 5.97
CA GLY A 165 21.43 2.48 4.60
C GLY A 165 20.82 3.76 4.08
N PHE A 166 19.91 3.58 3.12
CA PHE A 166 19.19 4.67 2.48
C PHE A 166 17.78 4.23 2.12
N GLY A 167 16.93 5.19 1.80
CA GLY A 167 15.56 4.91 1.41
C GLY A 167 14.87 6.09 0.76
N VAL A 168 13.59 5.89 0.49
CA VAL A 168 12.67 6.92 -0.01
C VAL A 168 11.43 6.93 0.86
N ILE A 169 10.96 8.10 1.26
CA ILE A 169 9.63 8.32 1.86
C ILE A 169 8.80 9.15 0.89
N HIS A 170 7.62 8.66 0.55
CA HIS A 170 6.64 9.34 -0.29
C HIS A 170 5.46 9.80 0.57
N TYR A 171 5.00 11.03 0.33
CA TYR A 171 3.78 11.59 0.93
C TYR A 171 2.88 12.16 -0.15
N SER A 172 1.63 11.69 -0.23
CA SER A 172 0.59 12.23 -1.10
C SER A 172 -0.78 11.99 -0.48
N ASN A 173 -1.82 12.66 -0.95
CA ASN A 173 -3.20 12.34 -0.56
C ASN A 173 -3.95 11.54 -1.63
N ALA A 174 -3.25 11.06 -2.67
CA ALA A 174 -3.79 10.27 -3.77
C ALA A 174 -5.03 10.88 -4.44
N ASN A 175 -4.98 12.21 -4.65
CA ASN A 175 -6.06 13.03 -5.20
C ASN A 175 -7.35 12.99 -4.38
N PHE A 176 -7.25 12.69 -3.08
CA PHE A 176 -8.38 12.85 -2.16
C PHE A 176 -8.83 14.31 -2.12
N LYS A 177 -7.88 15.27 -2.07
CA LYS A 177 -8.16 16.71 -2.05
C LYS A 177 -7.05 17.47 -2.77
N ALA A 178 -7.39 18.39 -3.67
CA ALA A 178 -6.41 19.23 -4.36
C ALA A 178 -5.89 20.35 -3.42
N PRO A 179 -4.62 20.78 -3.56
CA PRO A 179 -3.59 20.28 -4.48
C PRO A 179 -2.90 19.00 -3.99
N ASN A 180 -2.26 18.25 -4.89
CA ASN A 180 -1.54 17.02 -4.53
C ASN A 180 -0.32 16.77 -5.43
N THR A 181 0.62 17.72 -5.48
CA THR A 181 1.88 17.48 -6.19
C THR A 181 2.80 16.49 -5.46
N SER A 182 2.52 16.19 -4.18
CA SER A 182 3.25 15.23 -3.33
C SER A 182 4.70 15.62 -2.99
N THR A 183 5.35 14.85 -2.12
CA THR A 183 6.81 14.92 -1.95
C THR A 183 7.44 13.53 -1.92
N ASN A 184 8.70 13.48 -2.34
CA ASN A 184 9.55 12.29 -2.29
C ASN A 184 10.87 12.65 -1.61
N THR A 185 11.11 12.14 -0.41
CA THR A 185 12.39 12.35 0.30
C THR A 185 13.29 11.14 0.11
N ILE A 186 14.43 11.31 -0.55
CA ILE A 186 15.52 10.34 -0.49
C ILE A 186 16.35 10.62 0.76
N TYR A 187 16.63 9.60 1.56
CA TYR A 187 17.31 9.76 2.84
C TYR A 187 18.39 8.70 3.06
N PHE A 188 19.37 9.04 3.89
CA PHE A 188 20.28 8.09 4.53
C PHE A 188 19.88 7.91 5.98
N ASN A 189 19.98 6.69 6.49
CA ASN A 189 19.67 6.37 7.88
C ASN A 189 20.79 5.58 8.54
N VAL A 190 20.90 5.78 9.86
CA VAL A 190 21.71 4.96 10.77
C VAL A 190 20.85 4.67 11.99
N GLY A 191 20.90 3.43 12.47
CA GLY A 191 20.06 2.99 13.55
C GLY A 191 20.61 1.81 14.33
N MET A 192 19.92 1.54 15.43
CA MET A 192 20.17 0.40 16.31
C MET A 192 18.94 -0.49 16.36
N SER A 193 19.17 -1.79 16.56
CA SER A 193 18.12 -2.77 16.77
C SER A 193 18.34 -3.50 18.10
N TYR A 194 17.26 -3.93 18.75
CA TYR A 194 17.31 -4.79 19.92
C TYR A 194 16.38 -5.98 19.72
N ARG A 195 16.95 -7.19 19.72
CA ARG A 195 16.19 -8.45 19.58
C ARG A 195 15.95 -9.08 20.95
N PHE A 196 14.67 -9.26 21.28
CA PHE A 196 14.25 -10.00 22.47
C PHE A 196 14.49 -11.50 22.31
N ASP A 197 14.61 -12.22 23.43
CA ASP A 197 14.69 -13.69 23.52
C ASP A 197 15.69 -14.31 22.53
N LYS A 198 16.80 -13.60 22.33
CA LYS A 198 17.76 -13.88 21.26
C LYS A 198 18.46 -15.23 21.38
N GLN A 199 18.50 -15.80 22.59
CA GLN A 199 19.11 -17.11 22.89
C GLN A 199 18.19 -18.25 22.48
N ASP A 200 16.87 -18.02 22.53
CA ASP A 200 15.84 -19.00 22.22
C ASP A 200 15.40 -18.96 20.76
N PHE A 201 15.96 -18.04 19.96
CA PHE A 201 15.59 -17.91 18.55
C PHE A 201 15.92 -19.20 17.78
N PRO A 202 14.91 -19.84 17.16
CA PRO A 202 15.07 -21.17 16.59
C PRO A 202 15.90 -21.13 15.31
N VAL A 203 16.45 -22.29 14.96
CA VAL A 203 17.00 -22.50 13.62
C VAL A 203 15.88 -22.38 12.59
N TYR A 204 16.15 -21.67 11.50
CA TYR A 204 15.22 -21.49 10.40
C TYR A 204 14.73 -22.83 9.85
N ILE A 205 13.40 -22.97 9.72
CA ILE A 205 12.77 -24.17 9.17
C ILE A 205 12.95 -24.18 7.64
N PRO A 206 13.74 -25.10 7.08
CA PRO A 206 14.16 -25.02 5.68
C PRO A 206 13.00 -25.23 4.71
N VAL A 207 13.12 -24.59 3.55
CA VAL A 207 12.20 -24.77 2.43
C VAL A 207 12.18 -26.24 2.02
N GLY A 208 10.99 -26.86 2.01
CA GLY A 208 10.80 -28.27 1.67
C GLY A 208 10.28 -29.14 2.82
N ARG A 209 10.19 -28.62 4.06
CA ARG A 209 9.50 -29.32 5.16
C ARG A 209 7.98 -29.36 5.01
N TRP A 210 7.39 -28.44 4.25
CA TRP A 210 5.95 -28.46 3.96
C TRP A 210 5.69 -29.41 2.78
N LYS A 211 4.56 -30.14 2.83
CA LYS A 211 4.15 -30.98 1.70
C LYS A 211 4.04 -30.11 0.46
N SER A 212 4.74 -30.50 -0.62
CA SER A 212 4.61 -29.86 -1.92
C SER A 212 3.17 -30.04 -2.43
N SER A 213 2.31 -29.03 -2.21
CA SER A 213 0.99 -29.01 -2.83
C SER A 213 1.07 -28.35 -4.19
N ASN A 214 0.28 -28.83 -5.15
CA ASN A 214 0.04 -28.10 -6.37
C ASN A 214 -0.83 -26.86 -6.04
N TYR A 215 -0.26 -25.66 -6.20
CA TYR A 215 -0.98 -24.39 -6.01
C TYR A 215 -1.64 -23.87 -7.28
N ALA A 216 -1.44 -24.54 -8.42
CA ALA A 216 -2.11 -24.13 -9.65
C ALA A 216 -3.61 -24.41 -9.52
N GLU A 217 -4.41 -23.38 -9.69
CA GLU A 217 -5.86 -23.46 -9.61
C GLU A 217 -6.46 -23.43 -11.02
N ARG A 218 -7.71 -23.88 -11.19
CA ARG A 218 -8.46 -23.63 -12.43
C ARG A 218 -8.77 -22.13 -12.55
N PHE A 219 -9.27 -21.72 -13.72
CA PHE A 219 -9.76 -20.36 -13.89
C PHE A 219 -10.86 -20.06 -12.86
N LYS A 220 -10.80 -18.88 -12.26
CA LYS A 220 -11.75 -18.40 -11.26
C LYS A 220 -12.35 -17.08 -11.72
N TYR A 221 -13.64 -16.92 -11.50
CA TYR A 221 -14.37 -15.72 -11.90
C TYR A 221 -14.48 -14.78 -10.72
N ASN A 222 -14.23 -13.50 -10.96
CA ASN A 222 -14.23 -12.49 -9.92
C ASN A 222 -15.21 -11.39 -10.27
N VAL A 223 -15.97 -10.96 -9.27
CA VAL A 223 -16.83 -9.78 -9.34
C VAL A 223 -16.46 -8.88 -8.17
N VAL A 224 -16.20 -7.60 -8.46
CA VAL A 224 -15.67 -6.65 -7.48
C VAL A 224 -16.37 -5.32 -7.61
N LEU A 225 -16.77 -4.77 -6.47
CA LEU A 225 -17.20 -3.39 -6.34
C LEU A 225 -16.13 -2.62 -5.58
N ARG A 226 -15.73 -1.48 -6.11
CA ARG A 226 -14.80 -0.53 -5.51
C ARG A 226 -15.45 0.83 -5.33
N GLY A 227 -15.14 1.49 -4.22
CA GLY A 227 -15.57 2.84 -3.90
C GLY A 227 -14.39 3.68 -3.42
N GLY A 228 -14.42 4.97 -3.70
CA GLY A 228 -13.40 5.94 -3.32
C GLY A 228 -13.98 7.36 -3.31
N ILE A 229 -13.17 8.31 -2.85
CA ILE A 229 -13.47 9.74 -2.89
C ILE A 229 -12.24 10.43 -3.47
N ASN A 230 -12.46 11.31 -4.43
CA ASN A 230 -11.39 12.08 -5.06
C ASN A 230 -11.89 13.44 -5.58
N GLU A 231 -10.93 14.33 -5.82
CA GLU A 231 -11.11 15.67 -6.38
C GLU A 231 -10.28 15.80 -7.68
N ALA A 232 -10.71 16.68 -8.58
CA ALA A 232 -9.92 17.04 -9.76
C ALA A 232 -8.68 17.86 -9.36
N ASP A 233 -7.65 17.90 -10.21
CA ASP A 233 -6.44 18.73 -9.99
C ASP A 233 -6.71 20.23 -10.22
N VAL A 234 -7.80 20.75 -9.66
CA VAL A 234 -8.18 22.16 -9.65
C VAL A 234 -8.66 22.47 -8.23
N ASN A 235 -7.91 23.32 -7.53
CA ASN A 235 -8.17 23.63 -6.13
C ASN A 235 -9.58 24.19 -5.93
N GLY A 236 -10.38 23.52 -5.10
CA GLY A 236 -11.71 23.99 -4.72
C GLY A 236 -12.84 23.51 -5.62
N LEU A 237 -12.59 22.60 -6.57
CA LEU A 237 -13.67 21.94 -7.32
C LEU A 237 -14.46 20.96 -6.45
N GLY A 238 -13.88 20.46 -5.36
CA GLY A 238 -14.57 19.65 -4.36
C GLY A 238 -14.38 18.14 -4.55
N GLN A 239 -14.72 17.41 -3.49
CA GLN A 239 -14.52 15.96 -3.39
C GLN A 239 -15.80 15.22 -3.77
N TYR A 240 -15.66 14.20 -4.62
CA TYR A 240 -16.80 13.45 -5.14
C TYR A 240 -16.57 11.94 -5.03
N PRO A 241 -17.64 11.14 -4.91
CA PRO A 241 -17.51 9.70 -4.87
C PRO A 241 -17.15 9.13 -6.25
N SER A 242 -16.25 8.16 -6.25
CA SER A 242 -15.87 7.34 -7.39
C SER A 242 -16.26 5.88 -7.15
N PHE A 243 -16.87 5.23 -8.14
CA PHE A 243 -17.16 3.79 -8.08
C PHE A 243 -16.58 3.06 -9.28
N THR A 244 -16.04 1.87 -9.05
CA THR A 244 -15.57 0.99 -10.12
C THR A 244 -16.17 -0.39 -9.95
N PHE A 245 -16.85 -0.87 -10.99
CA PHE A 245 -17.31 -2.24 -11.08
C PHE A 245 -16.37 -3.04 -11.97
N SER A 246 -15.85 -4.17 -11.47
CA SER A 246 -14.95 -5.03 -12.22
C SER A 246 -15.47 -6.44 -12.32
N THR A 247 -15.30 -7.04 -13.49
CA THR A 247 -15.40 -8.49 -13.67
C THR A 247 -14.12 -8.99 -14.32
N TYR A 248 -13.54 -10.06 -13.79
CA TYR A 248 -12.31 -10.61 -14.35
C TYR A 248 -12.15 -12.10 -14.08
N VAL A 249 -11.35 -12.74 -14.93
CA VAL A 249 -10.90 -14.11 -14.73
C VAL A 249 -9.50 -14.08 -14.14
N ASP A 250 -9.25 -14.94 -13.14
CA ASP A 250 -7.90 -15.16 -12.63
C ASP A 250 -7.45 -16.62 -12.78
N LYS A 251 -6.14 -16.80 -12.87
CA LYS A 251 -5.47 -18.09 -12.92
C LYS A 251 -4.28 -18.07 -11.97
N ARG A 252 -4.41 -18.74 -10.83
CA ARG A 252 -3.26 -19.01 -9.97
C ARG A 252 -2.36 -20.04 -10.64
N ILE A 253 -1.13 -19.65 -10.97
CA ILE A 253 -0.18 -20.50 -11.70
C ILE A 253 0.79 -21.21 -10.76
N ASN A 254 1.09 -20.62 -9.60
CA ASN A 254 1.97 -21.20 -8.59
C ASN A 254 1.70 -20.57 -7.21
N TYR A 255 2.58 -20.84 -6.23
CA TYR A 255 2.46 -20.31 -4.88
C TYR A 255 2.37 -18.78 -4.84
N LYS A 256 3.21 -18.11 -5.64
CA LYS A 256 3.49 -16.67 -5.59
C LYS A 256 2.68 -15.87 -6.61
N SER A 257 2.22 -16.49 -7.70
CA SER A 257 1.69 -15.77 -8.85
C SER A 257 0.27 -16.18 -9.22
N THR A 258 -0.58 -15.17 -9.38
CA THR A 258 -1.87 -15.25 -10.06
C THR A 258 -1.89 -14.26 -11.23
N LEU A 259 -2.36 -14.70 -12.39
CA LEU A 259 -2.59 -13.83 -13.54
C LEU A 259 -4.06 -13.43 -13.61
N GLN A 260 -4.34 -12.23 -14.08
CA GLN A 260 -5.68 -11.65 -14.19
C GLN A 260 -5.92 -11.07 -15.58
N ALA A 261 -7.15 -11.14 -16.07
CA ALA A 261 -7.62 -10.38 -17.22
C ALA A 261 -9.11 -10.07 -17.07
N GLY A 262 -9.53 -8.84 -17.36
CA GLY A 262 -10.92 -8.45 -17.17
C GLY A 262 -11.26 -7.04 -17.64
N VAL A 263 -12.42 -6.60 -17.19
CA VAL A 263 -13.05 -5.34 -17.59
C VAL A 263 -13.43 -4.55 -16.34
N ASP A 264 -13.22 -3.23 -16.43
CA ASP A 264 -13.63 -2.25 -15.44
C ASP A 264 -14.64 -1.27 -16.05
N VAL A 265 -15.64 -0.91 -15.26
CA VAL A 265 -16.58 0.18 -15.55
C VAL A 265 -16.43 1.22 -14.45
N PHE A 266 -16.05 2.44 -14.83
CA PHE A 266 -15.71 3.53 -13.93
C PHE A 266 -16.81 4.58 -13.92
N PHE A 267 -17.17 5.00 -12.71
CA PHE A 267 -18.11 6.07 -12.40
C PHE A 267 -17.42 7.08 -11.50
N SER A 268 -16.53 7.90 -12.06
CA SER A 268 -15.78 8.92 -11.31
C SER A 268 -16.51 10.26 -11.33
N SER A 269 -17.30 10.56 -10.30
CA SER A 269 -18.22 11.71 -10.33
C SER A 269 -17.52 13.07 -10.40
N PHE A 270 -16.27 13.17 -9.92
CA PHE A 270 -15.46 14.40 -10.01
C PHE A 270 -15.27 14.88 -11.45
N LEU A 271 -15.28 13.96 -12.43
CA LEU A 271 -15.15 14.29 -13.84
C LEU A 271 -16.31 15.15 -14.34
N LYS A 272 -17.53 15.00 -13.78
CA LYS A 272 -18.67 15.85 -14.17
C LYS A 272 -18.39 17.32 -13.89
N GLU A 273 -17.85 17.60 -12.70
CA GLU A 273 -17.54 18.97 -12.29
C GLU A 273 -16.33 19.50 -13.03
N LEU A 274 -15.32 18.65 -13.29
CA LEU A 274 -14.18 19.02 -14.12
C LEU A 274 -14.61 19.38 -15.55
N ILE A 275 -15.44 18.55 -16.18
CA ILE A 275 -16.00 18.78 -17.52
C ILE A 275 -16.76 20.10 -17.57
N LYS A 276 -17.64 20.33 -16.60
CA LYS A 276 -18.41 21.58 -16.48
C LYS A 276 -17.53 22.80 -16.26
N TYR A 277 -16.53 22.69 -15.39
CA TYR A 277 -15.56 23.76 -15.14
C TYR A 277 -14.79 24.10 -16.42
N ARG A 278 -14.27 23.08 -17.12
CA ARG A 278 -13.49 23.26 -18.34
C ARG A 278 -14.31 23.84 -19.48
N SER A 279 -15.56 23.40 -19.67
CA SER A 279 -16.43 23.95 -20.74
C SER A 279 -16.79 25.42 -20.54
N ILE A 280 -16.82 25.91 -19.30
CA ILE A 280 -17.13 27.32 -18.98
C ILE A 280 -15.86 28.17 -18.98
N ALA A 281 -14.80 27.70 -18.32
CA ALA A 281 -13.58 28.49 -18.08
C ALA A 281 -12.56 28.42 -19.22
N PHE A 282 -12.61 27.38 -20.06
CA PHE A 282 -11.68 27.16 -21.19
C PHE A 282 -12.46 26.77 -22.47
N PRO A 283 -13.22 27.70 -23.08
CA PRO A 283 -14.01 27.42 -24.28
C PRO A 283 -13.20 26.86 -25.46
N GLU A 284 -11.89 27.13 -25.50
CA GLU A 284 -10.95 26.61 -26.48
C GLU A 284 -10.81 25.07 -26.47
N ASP A 285 -11.22 24.41 -25.38
CA ASP A 285 -11.27 22.95 -25.31
C ASP A 285 -12.34 22.34 -26.21
N GLY A 286 -13.33 23.14 -26.65
CA GLY A 286 -14.44 22.66 -27.48
C GLY A 286 -15.41 21.71 -26.75
N LEU A 287 -15.40 21.72 -25.42
CA LEU A 287 -16.29 20.88 -24.60
C LEU A 287 -17.70 21.48 -24.55
N THR A 288 -18.70 20.62 -24.62
CA THR A 288 -20.12 20.96 -24.46
C THR A 288 -20.54 21.07 -22.99
N GLY A 289 -19.79 20.46 -22.07
CA GLY A 289 -20.14 20.34 -20.66
C GLY A 289 -21.06 19.14 -20.36
N ASN A 290 -21.46 18.38 -21.38
CA ASN A 290 -22.34 17.22 -21.28
C ASN A 290 -21.66 15.91 -21.70
N GLU A 291 -20.33 15.93 -21.84
CA GLU A 291 -19.53 14.74 -22.13
C GLU A 291 -19.80 13.64 -21.08
N ASP A 292 -19.79 12.38 -21.50
CA ASP A 292 -19.97 11.29 -20.53
C ASP A 292 -18.70 11.13 -19.67
N TYR A 293 -18.88 11.20 -18.36
CA TYR A 293 -17.82 11.00 -17.38
C TYR A 293 -17.46 9.52 -17.15
N LYS A 294 -18.30 8.60 -17.64
CA LYS A 294 -18.11 7.16 -17.47
C LYS A 294 -17.03 6.64 -18.39
N ARG A 295 -16.29 5.64 -17.90
CA ARG A 295 -15.24 4.98 -18.68
C ARG A 295 -15.39 3.47 -18.59
N VAL A 296 -14.99 2.79 -19.66
CA VAL A 296 -14.90 1.31 -19.67
C VAL A 296 -13.50 0.94 -20.12
N GLY A 297 -12.82 0.11 -19.32
CA GLY A 297 -11.46 -0.31 -19.60
C GLY A 297 -11.34 -1.82 -19.61
N PHE A 298 -10.43 -2.33 -20.45
CA PHE A 298 -9.91 -3.68 -20.33
C PHE A 298 -8.59 -3.65 -19.57
N PHE A 299 -8.28 -4.68 -18.78
CA PHE A 299 -7.00 -4.80 -18.11
C PHE A 299 -6.44 -6.23 -18.13
N ILE A 300 -5.12 -6.30 -18.04
CA ILE A 300 -4.37 -7.49 -17.62
C ILE A 300 -3.69 -7.20 -16.29
N GLY A 301 -3.43 -8.23 -15.51
CA GLY A 301 -2.82 -8.04 -14.20
C GLY A 301 -2.13 -9.25 -13.63
N HIS A 302 -1.43 -9.01 -12.53
CA HIS A 302 -0.72 -9.97 -11.74
C HIS A 302 -1.01 -9.73 -10.26
N GLU A 303 -1.10 -10.81 -9.51
CA GLU A 303 -1.05 -10.77 -8.05
C GLU A 303 0.20 -11.49 -7.56
N PHE A 304 1.00 -10.78 -6.79
CA PHE A 304 2.08 -11.36 -6.01
C PHE A 304 1.56 -11.78 -4.64
N ARG A 305 1.33 -13.08 -4.46
CA ARG A 305 0.64 -13.67 -3.31
C ARG A 305 1.57 -13.98 -2.16
N PHE A 306 1.28 -13.41 -1.01
CA PHE A 306 2.00 -13.61 0.24
C PHE A 306 1.01 -14.05 1.33
N ASN A 307 0.93 -15.37 1.58
CA ASN A 307 -0.08 -15.96 2.46
C ASN A 307 -1.52 -15.62 2.00
N LYS A 308 -2.37 -15.09 2.89
CA LYS A 308 -3.73 -14.61 2.60
C LYS A 308 -3.75 -13.19 2.04
N VAL A 309 -2.59 -12.57 1.80
CA VAL A 309 -2.47 -11.22 1.24
C VAL A 309 -1.86 -11.33 -0.15
N ALA A 310 -2.15 -10.37 -1.02
CA ALA A 310 -1.48 -10.26 -2.30
C ALA A 310 -1.25 -8.78 -2.66
N PHE A 311 -0.11 -8.49 -3.27
CA PHE A 311 0.09 -7.24 -3.97
C PHE A 311 -0.54 -7.36 -5.36
N VAL A 312 -1.38 -6.41 -5.73
CA VAL A 312 -2.10 -6.35 -7.00
C VAL A 312 -1.38 -5.36 -7.91
N SER A 313 -1.13 -5.76 -9.15
CA SER A 313 -0.64 -4.88 -10.21
C SER A 313 -1.40 -5.13 -11.49
N GLN A 314 -2.10 -4.13 -12.00
CA GLN A 314 -2.89 -4.20 -13.23
C GLN A 314 -2.50 -3.08 -14.18
N LEU A 315 -2.53 -3.38 -15.47
CA LEU A 315 -2.34 -2.43 -16.55
C LEU A 315 -3.56 -2.53 -17.46
N GLY A 316 -4.21 -1.41 -17.72
CA GLY A 316 -5.41 -1.36 -18.52
C GLY A 316 -5.44 -0.23 -19.53
N TYR A 317 -6.43 -0.31 -20.42
CA TYR A 317 -6.66 0.60 -21.51
C TYR A 317 -8.16 0.91 -21.60
N TYR A 318 -8.53 2.19 -21.65
CA TYR A 318 -9.92 2.57 -21.80
C TYR A 318 -10.42 2.36 -23.24
N LEU A 319 -11.36 1.44 -23.38
CA LEU A 319 -12.09 1.18 -24.62
C LEU A 319 -13.16 2.26 -24.86
N TYR A 320 -13.82 2.70 -23.79
CA TYR A 320 -14.77 3.82 -23.79
C TYR A 320 -14.23 4.94 -22.89
N TRP A 321 -13.95 6.10 -23.49
CA TRP A 321 -13.31 7.27 -22.85
C TRP A 321 -13.68 8.55 -23.60
N PRO A 322 -14.95 9.01 -23.51
CA PRO A 322 -15.45 10.11 -24.33
C PRO A 322 -14.98 11.50 -23.86
N TYR A 323 -14.61 11.65 -22.58
CA TYR A 323 -13.84 12.80 -22.11
C TYR A 323 -12.37 12.38 -21.92
N GLU A 324 -11.45 13.07 -22.61
CA GLU A 324 -10.02 12.75 -22.64
C GLU A 324 -9.29 13.17 -21.34
N PHE A 325 -9.69 12.58 -20.20
CA PHE A 325 -9.05 12.81 -18.91
C PHE A 325 -7.75 12.00 -18.74
N GLU A 326 -6.63 12.71 -18.55
CA GLU A 326 -5.30 12.13 -18.38
C GLU A 326 -4.91 11.21 -19.55
N ASN A 327 -4.43 10.00 -19.27
CA ASN A 327 -3.98 9.08 -20.31
C ASN A 327 -5.01 7.96 -20.53
N ARG A 328 -5.07 7.48 -21.77
CA ARG A 328 -5.93 6.36 -22.13
C ARG A 328 -5.48 5.02 -21.53
N ILE A 329 -4.21 4.93 -21.15
CA ILE A 329 -3.63 3.81 -20.40
C ILE A 329 -3.71 4.15 -18.91
N TYR A 330 -4.20 3.20 -18.12
CA TYR A 330 -4.26 3.30 -16.66
C TYR A 330 -3.55 2.12 -16.01
N ASN A 331 -3.17 2.28 -14.75
CA ASN A 331 -2.62 1.24 -13.91
C ASN A 331 -3.33 1.21 -12.57
N ARG A 332 -3.43 0.02 -11.99
CA ARG A 332 -3.95 -0.17 -10.64
C ARG A 332 -2.99 -0.99 -9.80
N LEU A 333 -2.51 -0.39 -8.72
CA LEU A 333 -1.61 -1.04 -7.76
C LEU A 333 -2.28 -1.13 -6.40
N GLY A 334 -2.01 -2.15 -5.59
CA GLY A 334 -2.54 -2.17 -4.23
C GLY A 334 -2.40 -3.48 -3.48
N ILE A 335 -3.15 -3.62 -2.40
CA ILE A 335 -3.12 -4.79 -1.52
C ILE A 335 -4.50 -5.43 -1.49
N LYS A 336 -4.52 -6.76 -1.60
CA LYS A 336 -5.72 -7.60 -1.48
C LYS A 336 -5.55 -8.58 -0.33
N ARG A 337 -6.61 -8.84 0.43
CA ARG A 337 -6.65 -9.87 1.47
C ARG A 337 -7.80 -10.82 1.24
N TYR A 338 -7.49 -12.11 1.22
CA TYR A 338 -8.44 -13.20 1.04
C TYR A 338 -9.01 -13.70 2.37
N PHE A 339 -10.27 -14.11 2.31
CA PHE A 339 -11.06 -14.66 3.40
C PHE A 339 -11.82 -15.90 2.92
N LEU A 340 -12.21 -16.76 3.87
CA LEU A 340 -13.08 -17.92 3.63
C LEU A 340 -12.60 -18.79 2.46
N ASN A 341 -11.37 -19.31 2.54
CA ASN A 341 -10.73 -20.13 1.50
C ASN A 341 -10.73 -19.44 0.14
N ASP A 342 -10.29 -18.18 0.14
CA ASP A 342 -10.14 -17.32 -1.04
C ASP A 342 -11.44 -16.99 -1.79
N ARG A 343 -12.62 -17.29 -1.23
CA ARG A 343 -13.90 -16.96 -1.87
C ARG A 343 -14.27 -15.48 -1.78
N PHE A 344 -13.86 -14.82 -0.71
CA PHE A 344 -14.11 -13.40 -0.50
C PHE A 344 -12.80 -12.68 -0.33
N PHE A 345 -12.74 -11.43 -0.78
CA PHE A 345 -11.57 -10.59 -0.53
C PHE A 345 -11.96 -9.13 -0.33
N GLY A 346 -11.15 -8.45 0.47
CA GLY A 346 -11.09 -7.00 0.55
C GLY A 346 -9.84 -6.51 -0.15
N ALA A 347 -9.88 -5.32 -0.74
CA ALA A 347 -8.74 -4.70 -1.39
C ALA A 347 -8.69 -3.20 -1.12
N VAL A 348 -7.48 -2.65 -1.08
CA VAL A 348 -7.21 -1.21 -1.17
C VAL A 348 -6.27 -1.02 -2.34
N THR A 349 -6.71 -0.29 -3.36
CA THR A 349 -5.98 -0.09 -4.60
C THR A 349 -5.92 1.38 -5.00
N LEU A 350 -4.83 1.79 -5.62
CA LEU A 350 -4.68 3.09 -6.25
C LEU A 350 -4.91 2.93 -7.74
N HIS A 351 -5.94 3.58 -8.26
CA HIS A 351 -6.17 3.75 -9.69
C HIS A 351 -5.45 5.01 -10.16
N ALA A 352 -4.65 4.90 -11.22
CA ALA A 352 -3.74 5.95 -11.67
C ALA A 352 -3.48 5.90 -13.18
N HIS A 353 -2.94 6.99 -13.71
CA HIS A 353 -2.43 7.12 -15.07
C HIS A 353 -0.93 7.37 -15.00
N TRP A 354 -0.15 6.30 -15.11
CA TRP A 354 1.29 6.31 -14.83
C TRP A 354 1.57 6.77 -13.38
N ALA A 355 2.21 7.93 -13.24
CA ALA A 355 2.56 8.52 -11.94
C ALA A 355 1.43 9.39 -11.35
N LYS A 356 0.37 9.68 -12.11
CA LYS A 356 -0.74 10.52 -11.64
C LYS A 356 -1.84 9.67 -11.00
N ALA A 357 -1.98 9.78 -9.68
CA ALA A 357 -3.07 9.17 -8.95
C ALA A 357 -4.43 9.73 -9.40
N GLU A 358 -5.44 8.89 -9.56
CA GLU A 358 -6.83 9.35 -9.72
C GLU A 358 -7.61 9.16 -8.42
N SER A 359 -7.57 7.95 -7.84
CA SER A 359 -8.37 7.63 -6.65
C SER A 359 -7.83 6.42 -5.89
N ILE A 360 -7.92 6.49 -4.55
CA ILE A 360 -7.83 5.31 -3.69
C ILE A 360 -9.20 4.63 -3.67
N GLU A 361 -9.19 3.35 -4.02
CA GLU A 361 -10.34 2.49 -4.12
C GLU A 361 -10.32 1.43 -3.00
N ILE A 362 -11.36 1.43 -2.17
CA ILE A 362 -11.66 0.35 -1.24
C ILE A 362 -12.61 -0.62 -1.94
N GLY A 363 -12.17 -1.87 -2.09
CA GLY A 363 -12.86 -2.90 -2.84
C GLY A 363 -13.30 -4.08 -1.99
N ILE A 364 -14.47 -4.62 -2.30
CA ILE A 364 -14.92 -5.95 -1.87
C ILE A 364 -15.24 -6.80 -3.08
N GLY A 365 -14.84 -8.07 -3.03
CA GLY A 365 -15.04 -8.97 -4.15
C GLY A 365 -15.31 -10.41 -3.75
N VAL A 366 -15.94 -11.11 -4.68
CA VAL A 366 -16.20 -12.55 -4.62
C VAL A 366 -15.41 -13.22 -5.72
N ARG A 367 -14.81 -14.37 -5.40
CA ARG A 367 -14.04 -15.23 -6.30
C ARG A 367 -14.66 -16.63 -6.32
N LEU A 368 -15.15 -17.03 -7.48
CA LEU A 368 -15.96 -18.25 -7.72
C LEU A 368 -15.14 -19.35 -8.38
#